data_AF-A0A7X3MAG9-F1
#
_entry.id   AF-A0A7X3MAG9-F1
#
_cell.length_a   1.000
_cell.length_b   1.000
_cell.length_c   1.000
_cell.angle_alpha   90.00
_cell.angle_beta   90.00
_cell.angle_gamma   90.00
#
_symmetry.space_group_name_H-M   'P 1'
#
loop_
_entity.id
_entity.type
_entity.pdbx_description
1 polymer ?
#
loop_
_entity_poly.entity_id
_entity_poly.type
_entity_poly.pdbx_seq_one_letter_code
_entity_poly.pdbx_strand_id
1 'polypeptide(L)' 'MIAVLRDEGLIKSMPGMYGGYALSRNPASITVTDILSAFSTSGTPYPVVRALISVSLKDLQDSAQISKP' A
#
# COMPACT_ATOMS: atom_id res chain seq x y z
N MET A 1 -4.99 3.92 -8.53
CA MET A 1 -4.43 3.56 -7.20
C MET A 1 -5.45 2.83 -6.34
N ILE A 2 -6.60 3.43 -5.99
CA ILE A 2 -7.67 2.74 -5.23
C ILE A 2 -8.24 1.52 -5.96
N ALA A 3 -8.36 1.56 -7.30
CA ALA A 3 -8.82 0.42 -8.09
C ALA A 3 -7.91 -0.81 -7.90
N VAL A 4 -6.59 -0.63 -7.85
CA VAL A 4 -5.63 -1.73 -7.63
C VAL A 4 -5.85 -2.42 -6.29
N LEU A 5 -6.03 -1.65 -5.21
CA LEU A 5 -6.32 -2.21 -3.89
C LEU A 5 -7.67 -2.94 -3.85
N ARG A 6 -8.63 -2.50 -4.67
CA ARG A 6 -9.94 -3.16 -4.78
C ARG A 6 -9.82 -4.47 -5.55
N ASP A 7 -9.09 -4.46 -6.66
CA ASP A 7 -8.91 -5.62 -7.55
C ASP A 7 -8.10 -6.72 -6.85
N GLU A 8 -7.13 -6.33 -6.00
CA GLU A 8 -6.37 -7.22 -5.11
C GLU A 8 -7.14 -7.61 -3.83
N GLY A 9 -8.39 -7.16 -3.69
CA GLY A 9 -9.27 -7.54 -2.60
C GLY A 9 -8.84 -7.02 -1.22
N LEU A 10 -8.00 -5.98 -1.15
CA LEU A 10 -7.64 -5.29 0.09
C LEU A 10 -8.74 -4.33 0.56
N ILE A 11 -9.46 -3.73 -0.39
CA ILE A 11 -10.61 -2.85 -0.11
C ILE A 11 -11.86 -3.29 -0.85
N LYS A 12 -13.02 -2.97 -0.27
CA LYS A 12 -14.34 -3.12 -0.90
C LYS A 12 -14.88 -1.74 -1.22
N SER A 13 -15.47 -1.61 -2.40
CA SER A 13 -16.22 -0.41 -2.77
C SER A 13 -17.63 -0.51 -2.20
N MET A 14 -18.07 0.54 -1.52
CA MET A 14 -19.43 0.72 -1.03
C MET A 14 -20.10 1.77 -1.92
N PRO A 15 -21.01 1.39 -2.84
CA PRO A 15 -21.72 2.35 -3.68
C PRO A 15 -22.84 3.06 -2.88
N GLY A 16 -23.15 4.30 -3.26
CA GLY A 16 -24.25 5.10 -2.68
C GLY A 16 -23.85 6.53 -2.32
N MET A 17 -24.83 7.34 -1.89
CA MET A 17 -24.62 8.75 -1.51
C MET A 17 -23.67 8.94 -0.32
N TYR A 18 -23.58 7.93 0.56
CA TYR A 18 -22.62 7.82 1.66
C TYR A 18 -21.60 6.71 1.41
N GLY A 19 -21.40 6.38 0.14
CA GLY A 19 -20.47 5.35 -0.30
C GLY A 19 -19.01 5.74 -0.08
N GLY A 20 -18.12 4.80 -0.35
CA GLY A 20 -16.70 4.97 -0.17
C GLY A 20 -15.96 3.66 -0.33
N TYR A 21 -14.88 3.52 0.42
CA TYR A 21 -14.09 2.30 0.45
C TYR A 21 -13.90 1.86 1.89
N ALA A 22 -14.03 0.56 2.14
CA ALA A 22 -13.73 -0.04 3.43
C ALA A 22 -12.70 -1.15 3.25
N LEU A 23 -11.98 -1.48 4.32
CA LEU A 23 -11.08 -2.61 4.33
C LEU A 23 -11.86 -3.91 4.14
N SER A 24 -11.37 -4.78 3.27
CA SER A 24 -12.02 -6.07 2.98
C SER A 24 -11.91 -7.07 4.10
N ARG A 25 -10.91 -6.90 4.97
CA ARG A 25 -10.50 -7.80 6.06
C ARG A 25 -9.98 -6.98 7.26
N ASN A 26 -9.70 -7.67 8.37
CA ASN A 26 -9.18 -7.04 9.59
C ASN A 26 -7.89 -6.24 9.30
N PRO A 27 -7.76 -4.97 9.75
CA PRO A 27 -6.55 -4.19 9.55
C PRO A 27 -5.29 -4.87 10.12
N ALA A 28 -5.41 -5.61 11.22
CA ALA A 28 -4.28 -6.33 11.82
C ALA A 28 -3.77 -7.50 10.94
N SER A 29 -4.57 -7.96 9.97
CA SER A 29 -4.17 -8.99 9.01
C SER A 29 -3.75 -8.43 7.66
N ILE A 30 -3.70 -7.11 7.49
CA ILE A 30 -3.18 -6.44 6.31
C ILE A 30 -1.76 -5.98 6.61
N THR A 31 -0.79 -6.59 5.95
CA THR A 31 0.62 -6.21 6.09
C THR A 31 0.99 -5.12 5.09
N VAL A 32 2.03 -4.36 5.41
CA VAL A 32 2.63 -3.39 4.46
C VAL A 32 3.07 -4.10 3.18
N THR A 33 3.53 -5.35 3.30
CA THR A 33 3.94 -6.20 2.19
C THR A 33 2.79 -6.52 1.24
N ASP A 34 1.57 -6.74 1.75
CA ASP A 34 0.39 -6.98 0.91
C ASP A 34 0.06 -5.75 0.05
N ILE A 35 0.17 -4.56 0.63
CA ILE A 35 -0.08 -3.29 -0.05
C ILE A 35 0.97 -3.07 -1.15
N LEU A 36 2.25 -3.26 -0.84
CA LEU A 36 3.33 -3.10 -1.81
C LEU A 36 3.26 -4.13 -2.94
N SER A 37 2.86 -5.37 -2.63
CA SER A 37 2.68 -6.44 -3.61
C SER A 37 1.55 -6.11 -4.57
N ALA A 38 0.40 -5.65 -4.05
CA ALA A 38 -0.74 -5.22 -4.87
C ALA A 38 -0.33 -4.17 -5.91
N PHE A 39 0.50 -3.20 -5.52
CA PHE A 39 0.96 -2.16 -6.43
C PHE A 39 2.04 -2.61 -7.41
N SER A 40 2.91 -3.54 -7.02
CA SER A 40 3.95 -4.09 -7.87
C SER A 40 3.37 -4.92 -9.03
N THR A 41 2.31 -5.67 -8.76
CA THR A 41 1.62 -6.52 -9.76
C THR A 41 0.82 -5.70 -10.77
N SER A 42 0.31 -4.53 -10.37
CA SER A 42 -0.63 -3.75 -11.19
C SER A 42 -0.06 -3.17 -12.49
N GLY A 43 1.27 -3.26 -12.72
CA GLY A 43 1.94 -2.76 -13.94
C GLY A 43 1.85 -1.25 -14.17
N THR A 44 1.00 -0.56 -13.41
CA THR A 44 0.77 0.87 -13.50
C THR A 44 1.92 1.65 -12.87
N PRO A 45 2.51 2.64 -13.58
CA PRO A 45 3.65 3.39 -13.11
C PRO A 45 3.17 4.47 -12.13
N TYR A 46 2.78 4.09 -10.92
CA TYR A 46 2.50 5.07 -9.89
C TYR A 46 3.82 5.65 -9.38
N PRO A 47 4.04 6.97 -9.46
CA PRO A 47 5.28 7.61 -8.99
C PRO A 47 5.59 7.29 -7.53
N VAL A 48 4.54 7.20 -6.69
CA VAL A 48 4.63 6.82 -5.28
C VAL A 48 5.09 5.37 -5.11
N VAL A 49 4.62 4.45 -5.95
CA VAL A 49 5.02 3.03 -5.89
C VAL A 49 6.45 2.88 -6.38
N ARG A 50 6.85 3.58 -7.45
CA ARG A 50 8.25 3.64 -7.87
C ARG A 50 9.13 4.21 -6.77
N ALA A 51 8.71 5.29 -6.10
CA ALA A 51 9.43 5.87 -4.97
C ALA A 51 9.57 4.86 -3.82
N LEU A 52 8.49 4.16 -3.45
CA LEU A 52 8.49 3.14 -2.39
C LEU A 52 9.34 1.92 -2.73
N ILE A 53 9.34 1.46 -3.98
CA ILE A 53 10.18 0.33 -4.43
C ILE A 53 11.64 0.78 -4.57
N SER A 54 11.89 2.03 -4.96
CA SER A 54 13.25 2.58 -5.08
C SER A 54 13.90 2.87 -3.73
N VAL A 55 13.10 3.05 -2.68
CA VAL A 55 13.58 3.12 -1.30
C VAL A 55 13.80 1.69 -0.83
N SER A 56 15.07 1.30 -0.73
CA SER A 56 15.42 -0.03 -0.23
C SER A 56 15.10 -0.12 1.25
N LEU A 57 14.78 -1.32 1.75
CA LEU A 57 14.69 -1.59 3.20
C LEU A 57 15.97 -1.14 3.94
N LYS A 58 17.09 -1.14 3.22
CA LYS A 58 18.38 -0.63 3.71
C LYS A 58 18.37 0.87 3.97
N ASP A 59 17.77 1.66 3.06
CA ASP A 59 17.63 3.12 3.21
C ASP A 59 16.70 3.48 4.40
N LEU A 60 15.68 2.65 4.66
CA LEU A 60 14.81 2.80 5.83
C LEU A 60 15.52 2.43 7.14
N GLN A 61 16.38 1.40 7.12
CA GLN A 61 17.18 1.02 8.29
C GLN A 61 18.24 2.07 8.61
N ASP A 62 18.93 2.59 7.58
CA ASP A 62 19.95 3.62 7.74
C ASP A 62 19.34 4.94 8.26
N SER A 63 18.16 5.33 7.77
CA SER A 63 17.44 6.50 8.31
C SER A 63 16.94 6.31 9.75
N ALA A 64 16.54 5.09 10.13
CA ALA A 64 16.16 4.79 11.51
C ALA A 64 17.36 4.79 12.48
N GLN A 65 18.55 4.42 12.01
CA GLN A 65 19.80 4.46 12.80
C GLN A 65 20.28 5.90 13.05
N ILE A 66 20.09 6.81 12.07
CA ILE A 66 20.44 8.23 12.20
C ILE A 66 19.57 8.94 13.25
N SER A 67 18.37 8.42 13.55
CA SER A 67 17.45 9.01 14.53
C SER A 67 17.73 8.62 15.99
N LYS A 68 18.78 7.83 16.28
CA LYS A 68 19.15 7.51 17.66
C LYS A 68 20.12 8.60 18.18
N PRO A 69 19.76 9.36 19.24
CA PRO A 69 20.61 10.40 19.79
C PRO A 69 21.90 9.84 20.39
#